data_AF-A6N1A9-F1
#
_entry.id   AF-A6N1A9-F1
#
_cell.length_a   1.000
_cell.length_b   1.000
_cell.length_c   1.000
_cell.angle_alpha   90.00
_cell.angle_beta   90.00
_cell.angle_gamma   90.00
#
_symmetry.space_group_name_H-M   'P 1'
#
loop_
_entity.id
_entity.type
_entity.pdbx_description
1 polymer ?
#
loop_
_entity_poly.entity_id
_entity_poly.type
_entity_poly.pdbx_seq_one_letter_code
_entity_poly.pdbx_strand_id
1 'polypeptide(L)' 'EGLLWGASKLVPVGYGIKKLQIMMTIVDDLVSVDSLIEDYFYTEPANEYIQSCDIVAFNKI' A
#
# COMPACT_ATOMS: atom_id res chain seq x y z
N GLU A 1 7.74 -13.47 3.82
CA GLU A 1 6.66 -14.46 3.60
C GLU A 1 5.38 -13.92 4.23
N GLY A 2 4.19 -14.33 3.77
CA GLY A 2 2.92 -13.85 4.32
C GLY A 2 2.39 -12.53 3.73
N LEU A 3 3.02 -11.97 2.69
CA LEU A 3 2.52 -10.83 1.92
C LEU A 3 2.54 -11.20 0.43
N LEU A 4 1.40 -11.03 -0.24
CA LEU A 4 1.25 -11.23 -1.67
C LEU A 4 0.73 -9.94 -2.32
N TRP A 5 1.44 -9.45 -3.34
CA TRP A 5 0.99 -8.33 -4.16
C TRP A 5 0.05 -8.83 -5.26
N GLY A 6 -1.12 -8.19 -5.36
CA GLY A 6 -2.13 -8.46 -6.38
C GLY A 6 -2.11 -7.44 -7.51
N ALA A 7 -3.25 -7.32 -8.20
CA ALA A 7 -3.37 -6.36 -9.30
C ALA A 7 -3.24 -4.91 -8.82
N SER A 8 -2.61 -4.08 -9.64
CA SER A 8 -2.45 -2.65 -9.40
C SER A 8 -2.96 -1.82 -10.58
N LYS A 9 -3.38 -0.59 -10.30
CA LYS A 9 -3.82 0.39 -11.30
C LYS A 9 -3.47 1.80 -10.86
N LEU A 10 -3.26 2.68 -11.83
CA LEU A 10 -3.14 4.11 -11.59
C LEU A 10 -4.51 4.77 -11.72
N VAL A 11 -4.96 5.43 -10.65
CA VAL A 11 -6.27 6.11 -10.59
C VAL A 11 -6.05 7.62 -10.61
N PRO A 12 -6.68 8.36 -11.54
CA PRO A 12 -6.57 9.82 -11.56
C PRO A 12 -7.24 10.44 -10.33
N VAL A 13 -6.58 11.40 -9.69
CA VAL A 13 -7.10 12.16 -8.54
C VAL A 13 -7.35 13.65 -8.87
N GLY A 14 -6.79 14.14 -9.97
CA GLY A 14 -6.95 15.52 -10.46
C GLY A 14 -5.63 16.14 -10.89
N TYR A 15 -5.68 17.23 -11.65
CA TYR A 15 -4.50 18.05 -12.02
C TYR A 15 -3.32 17.27 -12.63
N GLY A 16 -3.61 16.19 -13.37
CA GLY A 16 -2.58 15.32 -13.95
C GLY A 16 -1.95 14.31 -12.97
N ILE A 17 -2.29 14.37 -11.68
CA ILE A 17 -1.81 13.47 -10.64
C ILE A 17 -2.61 12.16 -10.68
N LYS A 18 -1.90 11.05 -10.55
CA LYS A 18 -2.46 9.71 -10.42
C LYS A 18 -1.93 9.06 -9.15
N LYS A 19 -2.82 8.42 -8.38
CA LYS A 19 -2.43 7.58 -7.25
C LYS A 19 -2.28 6.13 -7.69
N LEU A 20 -1.33 5.42 -7.10
CA LEU A 20 -1.23 3.98 -7.24
C LEU A 20 -2.25 3.33 -6.30
N GLN A 21 -3.13 2.50 -6.86
CA GLN A 21 -4.01 1.63 -6.10
C GLN A 21 -3.60 0.19 -6.36
N ILE A 22 -3.17 -0.52 -5.32
CA ILE A 22 -2.71 -1.91 -5.41
C ILE A 22 -3.46 -2.78 -4.41
N MET A 23 -3.82 -3.99 -4.81
CA MET A 23 -4.34 -5.00 -3.90
C MET A 23 -3.19 -5.76 -3.26
N MET A 24 -3.33 -6.09 -1.98
CA MET A 24 -2.41 -6.98 -1.28
C MET A 24 -3.20 -7.98 -0.44
N THR A 25 -2.65 -9.16 -0.27
CA THR A 25 -3.18 -10.20 0.62
C THR A 25 -2.10 -10.51 1.64
N ILE A 26 -2.48 -10.45 2.91
CA ILE A 26 -1.57 -10.71 4.03
C ILE A 26 -2.02 -11.91 4.84
N VAL A 27 -1.07 -12.55 5.51
CA VAL A 27 -1.32 -13.51 6.58
C VAL A 27 -1.26 -12.72 7.89
N ASP A 28 -2.40 -12.57 8.55
CA ASP A 28 -2.56 -11.71 9.75
C ASP A 28 -1.53 -12.05 10.86
N ASP A 29 -1.19 -13.33 11.04
CA ASP A 29 -0.23 -13.78 12.06
C ASP A 29 1.24 -13.43 11.73
N LEU A 30 1.54 -13.03 10.49
CA LEU A 30 2.91 -12.81 10.01
C LEU A 30 3.18 -11.36 9.59
N VAL A 31 2.16 -10.64 9.13
CA VAL A 31 2.32 -9.29 8.55
C VAL A 31 1.28 -8.35 9.14
N SER A 32 1.76 -7.28 9.77
CA SER A 32 0.93 -6.15 10.20
C SER A 32 0.91 -5.08 9.10
N VAL A 33 -0.29 -4.63 8.72
CA VAL A 33 -0.47 -3.54 7.74
C VAL A 33 0.11 -2.23 8.27
N ASP A 34 -0.09 -1.94 9.55
CA ASP A 34 0.39 -0.70 10.16
C ASP A 34 1.93 -0.65 10.15
N SER A 35 2.58 -1.75 10.54
CA SER A 35 4.05 -1.86 10.48
C SER A 35 4.59 -1.78 9.06
N LEU A 36 3.88 -2.35 8.07
CA LEU A 36 4.29 -2.22 6.67
C LEU A 36 4.26 -0.75 6.21
N ILE A 37 3.23 -0.01 6.59
CA ILE A 37 3.10 1.41 6.21
C ILE A 37 4.20 2.24 6.90
N GLU A 38 4.35 2.10 8.21
CA GLU A 38 5.29 2.90 8.99
C GLU A 38 6.75 2.55 8.68
N ASP A 39 7.10 1.26 8.70
CA ASP A 39 8.49 0.81 8.62
C ASP A 39 9.03 0.69 7.19
N TYR A 40 8.15 0.64 6.18
CA TYR A 40 8.57 0.50 4.77
C TYR A 40 8.11 1.64 3.86
N PHE A 41 6.88 2.15 3.99
CA PHE A 41 6.40 3.20 3.07
C PHE A 41 6.76 4.61 3.52
N TYR A 42 6.85 4.85 4.83
CA TYR A 42 7.24 6.15 5.38
C TYR A 42 8.74 6.26 5.70
N THR A 43 9.51 5.20 5.50
CA THR A 43 10.97 5.19 5.63
C THR A 43 11.68 5.39 4.29
N GLU A 44 12.95 5.80 4.36
CA GLU A 44 13.80 5.89 3.16
C GLU A 44 14.12 4.49 2.60
N PRO A 45 14.15 4.30 1.27
CA PRO A 45 14.03 5.34 0.24
C PRO A 45 12.59 5.55 -0.29
N ALA A 46 11.61 4.82 0.22
CA ALA A 46 10.25 4.81 -0.34
C ALA A 46 9.53 6.15 -0.14
N ASN A 47 9.77 6.82 0.99
CA ASN A 47 9.18 8.11 1.33
C ASN A 47 9.52 9.25 0.35
N GLU A 48 10.55 9.12 -0.48
CA GLU A 48 10.85 10.07 -1.56
C GLU A 48 9.78 10.05 -2.66
N TYR A 49 9.12 8.90 -2.84
CA TYR A 49 8.13 8.66 -3.89
C TYR A 49 6.69 8.61 -3.35
N ILE A 50 6.53 8.27 -2.07
CA ILE A 50 5.23 8.07 -1.43
C ILE A 50 4.92 9.26 -0.53
N GLN A 51 3.99 10.11 -0.95
CA GLN A 51 3.56 11.27 -0.17
C GLN A 51 2.65 10.89 1.02
N SER A 52 1.81 9.87 0.84
CA SER A 52 0.93 9.31 1.86
C SER A 52 0.43 7.93 1.41
N CYS A 53 -0.05 7.11 2.35
CA CYS A 53 -0.67 5.82 2.08
C CYS A 53 -2.03 5.73 2.80
N ASP A 54 -3.06 5.24 2.10
CA ASP A 54 -4.41 5.07 2.63
C ASP A 54 -4.97 3.69 2.27
N ILE A 55 -5.73 3.10 3.20
CA ILE A 55 -6.45 1.84 2.97
C ILE A 55 -7.78 2.15 2.27
N VAL A 56 -7.90 1.76 1.00
CA VAL A 56 -9.14 2.00 0.22
C VAL A 56 -10.28 1.07 0.66
N ALA A 57 -9.98 -0.19 0.89
CA ALA A 57 -10.93 -1.21 1.36
C ALA A 57 -10.15 -2.34 2.03
N PHE A 58 -10.78 -2.98 3.02
CA PHE A 58 -10.23 -4.12 3.73
C PHE A 58 -11.29 -5.24 3.78
N ASN A 59 -10.92 -6.43 3.31
CA ASN A 59 -11.80 -7.60 3.28
C ASN A 59 -11.08 -8.79 3.90
N LYS A 60 -11.78 -9.56 4.73
CA LYS A 60 -11.28 -10.83 5.24
C LYS A 60 -11.60 -11.94 4.24
N ILE A 61 -10.64 -12.84 4.02
CA ILE A 61 -10.73 -13.98 3.10
C ILE A 61 -10.63 -15.27 3.91
#